data_AF-A0AAP7FUW2-F1
#
_entry.id   AF-A0AAP7FUW2-F1
#
_cell.length_a   1.000
_cell.length_b   1.000
_cell.length_c   1.000
_cell.angle_alpha   90.00
_cell.angle_beta   90.00
_cell.angle_gamma   90.00
#
_symmetry.space_group_name_H-M   'P 1'
#
loop_
_entity.id
_entity.type
_entity.pdbx_description
1 polymer ?
#
loop_
_entity_poly.entity_id
_entity_poly.type
_entity_poly.pdbx_seq_one_letter_code
_entity_poly.pdbx_strand_id
1 'polypeptide(L)'
;MKAELDPRKLIAATTISVAVLFFVTYLVSITDGNNTLCNPFISGCSDITHAGFTSYEKYMLKAILIPAATLMAVIFFFITQLLVQISDNKKSIIKQGKVMLFLASVGCIGLIVGTSVIDGQQTLMKVHLKGVAVFFVLMSICQVWYTIIEYKYSDRLNKVPLILRRFAIFITAAFSIWSVFMDQTTVNHNIVEWWGVYALIFWFWTFSITKIK
;
A
#
# COMPACT_ATOMS: atom_id res chain seq x y z
N MET A 1 -1.52 31.76 0.96
CA MET A 1 -2.70 30.89 0.73
C MET A 1 -2.62 29.71 1.69
N LYS A 2 -3.43 29.69 2.75
CA LYS A 2 -3.61 28.50 3.60
C LYS A 2 -4.68 27.66 2.95
N ALA A 3 -4.29 26.72 2.10
CA ALA A 3 -5.19 25.62 1.76
C ALA A 3 -5.33 24.76 3.03
N GLU A 4 -6.46 24.89 3.73
CA GLU A 4 -6.87 24.01 4.84
C GLU A 4 -7.23 22.61 4.30
N LEU A 5 -6.29 21.97 3.60
CA LEU A 5 -6.52 20.65 3.08
C LEU A 5 -6.43 19.67 4.24
N ASP A 6 -7.58 19.18 4.73
CA ASP A 6 -7.62 18.13 5.73
C ASP A 6 -7.05 16.84 5.11
N PRO A 7 -5.84 16.42 5.49
CA PRO A 7 -5.17 15.28 4.86
C PRO A 7 -5.96 13.98 5.09
N ARG A 8 -6.82 13.92 6.10
CA ARG A 8 -7.63 12.73 6.40
C ARG A 8 -8.60 12.39 5.28
N LYS A 9 -9.25 13.41 4.70
CA LYS A 9 -10.18 13.21 3.58
C LYS A 9 -9.44 12.73 2.33
N LEU A 10 -8.27 13.29 2.05
CA LEU A 10 -7.41 12.85 0.95
C LEU A 10 -6.95 11.40 1.14
N ILE A 11 -6.54 11.03 2.35
CA ILE A 11 -6.12 9.67 2.69
C ILE A 11 -7.29 8.70 2.51
N ALA A 12 -8.47 9.00 3.07
CA ALA A 12 -9.65 8.16 2.91
C ALA A 12 -10.04 8.00 1.45
N ALA A 13 -10.17 9.10 0.71
CA ALA A 13 -10.54 9.08 -0.69
C ALA A 13 -9.56 8.25 -1.53
N THR A 14 -8.25 8.48 -1.37
CA THR A 14 -7.22 7.74 -2.11
C THR A 14 -7.25 6.24 -1.78
N THR A 15 -7.25 5.88 -0.50
CA THR A 15 -7.18 4.47 -0.07
C THR A 15 -8.43 3.67 -0.43
N ILE A 16 -9.62 4.26 -0.22
CA ILE A 16 -10.89 3.63 -0.60
C ILE A 16 -10.98 3.50 -2.12
N SER A 17 -10.61 4.54 -2.88
CA SER A 17 -10.65 4.49 -4.34
C SER A 17 -9.72 3.39 -4.86
N VAL A 18 -8.50 3.27 -4.34
CA VAL A 18 -7.56 2.22 -4.76
C VAL A 18 -8.10 0.81 -4.44
N ALA A 19 -8.64 0.59 -3.24
CA ALA A 19 -9.22 -0.69 -2.87
C ALA A 19 -10.39 -1.07 -3.80
N VAL A 20 -11.32 -0.14 -4.02
CA VAL A 20 -12.48 -0.35 -4.90
C VAL A 20 -12.01 -0.60 -6.33
N LEU A 21 -11.06 0.17 -6.83
CA LEU A 21 -10.58 0.05 -8.21
C LEU A 21 -9.86 -1.29 -8.45
N PHE A 22 -9.09 -1.82 -7.49
CA PHE A 22 -8.55 -3.17 -7.62
C PHE A 22 -9.65 -4.24 -7.69
N PHE A 23 -10.67 -4.11 -6.85
CA PHE A 23 -11.79 -5.04 -6.87
C PHE A 23 -12.58 -4.95 -8.20
N VAL A 24 -12.80 -3.73 -8.71
CA VAL A 24 -13.44 -3.51 -10.01
C VAL A 24 -12.62 -4.10 -11.15
N THR A 25 -11.30 -3.91 -11.17
CA THR A 25 -10.42 -4.53 -12.19
C THR A 25 -10.52 -6.05 -12.15
N TYR A 26 -10.59 -6.66 -10.96
CA TYR A 26 -10.82 -8.10 -10.83
C TYR A 26 -12.18 -8.53 -11.41
N LEU A 27 -13.25 -7.78 -11.12
CA LEU A 27 -14.57 -8.07 -11.69
C LEU A 27 -14.60 -7.93 -13.22
N VAL A 28 -13.95 -6.91 -13.77
CA VAL A 28 -13.84 -6.71 -15.24
C VAL A 28 -13.07 -7.86 -15.88
N SER A 29 -11.99 -8.32 -15.25
CA SER A 29 -11.23 -9.48 -15.71
C SER A 29 -12.09 -10.75 -15.79
N ILE A 30 -13.04 -10.93 -14.86
CA ILE A 30 -14.02 -12.03 -14.93
C ILE A 30 -15.00 -11.83 -16.09
N THR A 31 -15.55 -10.62 -16.28
CA THR A 31 -16.52 -10.37 -17.36
C THR A 31 -15.92 -10.56 -18.75
N ASP A 32 -14.63 -10.28 -18.89
CA ASP A 32 -13.88 -10.43 -20.15
C ASP A 32 -13.40 -11.88 -20.38
N GLY A 33 -13.74 -12.81 -19.49
CA GLY A 33 -13.38 -14.23 -19.60
C GLY A 33 -11.92 -14.54 -19.29
N ASN A 34 -11.16 -13.55 -18.80
CA ASN A 34 -9.76 -13.69 -18.42
C ASN A 34 -9.58 -14.34 -17.05
N ASN A 35 -10.67 -14.47 -16.27
CA ASN A 35 -10.63 -15.01 -14.92
C ASN A 35 -11.92 -15.74 -14.54
N THR A 36 -11.84 -16.54 -13.48
CA THR A 36 -13.02 -17.22 -12.90
C THR A 36 -13.45 -16.53 -11.61
N LEU A 37 -14.76 -16.57 -11.31
CA LEU A 37 -15.29 -15.99 -10.08
C LEU A 37 -14.89 -16.85 -8.88
N CYS A 38 -14.15 -16.26 -7.96
CA CYS A 38 -13.61 -16.93 -6.77
C CYS A 38 -13.19 -15.88 -5.73
N ASN A 39 -12.78 -16.33 -4.54
CA ASN A 39 -12.27 -15.41 -3.52
C ASN A 39 -10.73 -15.43 -3.52
N PRO A 40 -10.06 -14.41 -4.10
CA PRO A 40 -8.61 -14.44 -4.26
C PRO A 40 -7.85 -14.44 -2.93
N PHE A 41 -8.45 -13.95 -1.84
CA PHE A 41 -7.85 -13.96 -0.50
C PHE A 41 -7.75 -15.35 0.14
N ILE A 42 -8.51 -16.33 -0.39
CA ILE A 42 -8.60 -17.68 0.19
C ILE A 42 -8.16 -18.72 -0.84
N SER A 43 -8.69 -18.65 -2.06
CA SER A 43 -8.45 -19.65 -3.09
C SER A 43 -7.28 -19.33 -4.00
N GLY A 44 -6.69 -18.13 -3.92
CA GLY A 44 -5.52 -17.73 -4.71
C GLY A 44 -5.70 -17.85 -6.22
N CYS A 45 -6.94 -17.83 -6.68
CA CYS A 45 -7.31 -18.09 -8.07
C CYS A 45 -6.81 -17.02 -9.05
N SER A 46 -6.49 -15.83 -8.55
CA SER A 46 -5.90 -14.74 -9.32
C SER A 46 -5.11 -13.82 -8.40
N ASP A 47 -3.97 -13.33 -8.87
CA ASP A 47 -3.34 -12.14 -8.31
C ASP A 47 -3.91 -10.85 -8.93
N ILE A 48 -3.58 -9.71 -8.30
CA ILE A 48 -4.01 -8.39 -8.75
C ILE A 48 -3.34 -8.05 -10.08
N THR A 49 -2.11 -8.52 -10.25
CA THR A 49 -1.30 -8.18 -11.41
C THR A 49 -1.80 -8.89 -12.69
N HIS A 50 -2.11 -10.20 -12.64
CA HIS A 50 -2.72 -10.96 -13.74
C HIS A 50 -4.12 -10.46 -14.10
N ALA A 51 -4.94 -10.13 -13.09
CA ALA A 51 -6.25 -9.52 -13.32
C ALA A 51 -6.15 -8.18 -14.09
N GLY A 52 -5.01 -7.50 -14.00
CA GLY A 52 -4.73 -6.26 -14.71
C GLY A 52 -3.79 -6.37 -15.91
N PHE A 53 -3.39 -7.57 -16.37
CA PHE A 53 -2.41 -7.70 -17.46
C PHE A 53 -3.04 -7.92 -18.84
N THR A 54 -4.23 -8.50 -18.90
CA THR A 54 -4.93 -8.81 -20.14
C THR A 54 -5.56 -7.54 -20.73
N SER A 55 -5.57 -7.45 -22.06
CA SER A 55 -6.31 -6.46 -22.88
C SER A 55 -6.40 -5.00 -22.38
N TYR A 56 -7.58 -4.55 -21.92
CA TYR A 56 -7.88 -3.16 -21.52
C TYR A 56 -7.51 -2.92 -20.05
N GLU A 57 -7.51 -3.98 -19.26
CA GLU A 57 -7.25 -3.99 -17.83
C GLU A 57 -5.84 -3.46 -17.51
N LYS A 58 -4.88 -3.60 -18.44
CA LYS A 58 -3.52 -3.02 -18.33
C LYS A 58 -3.51 -1.49 -18.30
N TYR A 59 -4.39 -0.84 -19.04
CA TYR A 59 -4.50 0.62 -19.02
C TYR A 59 -5.21 1.08 -17.75
N MET A 60 -6.23 0.33 -17.29
CA MET A 60 -6.87 0.58 -16.01
C MET A 60 -5.88 0.48 -14.86
N LEU A 61 -5.11 -0.62 -14.80
CA LEU A 61 -4.14 -0.85 -13.73
C LEU A 61 -3.09 0.26 -13.69
N LYS A 62 -2.56 0.70 -14.84
CA LYS A 62 -1.65 1.85 -14.92
C LYS A 62 -2.30 3.16 -14.46
N ALA A 63 -3.53 3.43 -14.90
CA ALA A 63 -4.27 4.62 -14.54
C ALA A 63 -4.64 4.67 -13.04
N ILE A 64 -4.70 3.52 -12.37
CA ILE A 64 -4.92 3.43 -10.92
C ILE A 64 -3.58 3.56 -10.18
N LEU A 65 -2.63 2.68 -10.48
CA LEU A 65 -1.40 2.50 -9.71
C LEU A 65 -0.44 3.68 -9.81
N ILE A 66 -0.26 4.30 -10.99
CA ILE A 66 0.69 5.39 -11.15
C ILE A 66 0.23 6.64 -10.38
N PRO A 67 -1.02 7.12 -10.53
CA PRO A 67 -1.52 8.21 -9.71
C PRO A 67 -1.59 7.86 -8.23
N ALA A 68 -2.01 6.64 -7.88
CA ALA A 68 -2.04 6.18 -6.49
C ALA A 68 -0.65 6.23 -5.84
N ALA A 69 0.39 5.70 -6.50
CA ALA A 69 1.76 5.75 -6.01
C ALA A 69 2.24 7.19 -5.78
N THR A 70 1.87 8.09 -6.68
CA THR A 70 2.21 9.52 -6.57
C THR A 70 1.51 10.16 -5.37
N LEU A 71 0.21 9.91 -5.22
CA LEU A 71 -0.58 10.39 -4.08
C LEU A 71 -0.12 9.77 -2.75
N MET A 72 0.33 8.52 -2.75
CA MET A 72 0.87 7.85 -1.58
C MET A 72 2.13 8.55 -1.06
N ALA A 73 3.02 9.03 -1.93
CA ALA A 73 4.17 9.82 -1.51
C ALA A 73 3.74 11.13 -0.79
N VAL A 74 2.72 11.81 -1.32
CA VAL A 74 2.14 13.03 -0.71
C VAL A 74 1.45 12.70 0.62
N ILE A 75 0.70 11.60 0.68
CA ILE A 75 0.08 11.10 1.92
C ILE A 75 1.16 10.80 2.96
N PHE A 76 2.28 10.21 2.55
CA PHE A 76 3.38 9.89 3.44
C PHE A 76 4.03 11.16 4.03
N PHE A 77 4.07 12.25 3.27
CA PHE A 77 4.44 13.56 3.80
C PHE A 77 3.51 13.99 4.94
N PHE A 78 2.18 13.92 4.78
CA PHE A 78 1.25 14.25 5.86
C PHE A 78 1.37 13.34 7.08
N ILE A 79 1.58 12.04 6.86
CA ILE A 79 1.79 11.06 7.93
C ILE A 79 3.06 11.40 8.72
N THR A 80 4.16 11.73 8.07
CA THR A 80 5.39 12.13 8.77
C THR A 80 5.24 13.47 9.50
N GLN A 81 4.45 14.41 8.98
CA GLN A 81 4.12 15.66 9.70
C GLN A 81 3.31 15.39 10.98
N LEU A 82 2.35 14.46 10.93
CA LEU A 82 1.62 14.04 12.13
C LEU A 82 2.58 13.51 13.20
N LEU A 83 3.55 12.68 12.81
CA LEU A 83 4.57 12.15 13.73
C LEU A 83 5.41 13.25 14.38
N VAL A 84 5.80 14.26 13.59
CA VAL A 84 6.54 15.43 14.09
C VAL A 84 5.68 16.21 15.09
N GLN A 85 4.41 16.42 14.77
CA GLN A 85 3.46 17.14 15.63
C GLN A 85 3.24 16.44 16.97
N ILE A 86 2.95 15.13 16.98
CA ILE A 86 2.75 14.38 18.23
C ILE A 86 4.03 14.25 19.07
N SER A 87 5.19 14.47 18.46
CA SER A 87 6.50 14.43 19.13
C SER A 87 6.99 15.79 19.66
N ASP A 88 6.14 16.82 19.68
CA ASP A 88 6.52 18.21 20.02
C ASP A 88 7.70 18.74 19.21
N ASN A 89 7.73 18.46 17.90
CA ASN A 89 8.79 18.92 17.00
C ASN A 89 10.21 18.49 17.43
N LYS A 90 10.34 17.33 18.08
CA LYS A 90 11.65 16.81 18.49
C LYS A 90 12.56 16.63 17.27
N LYS A 91 13.74 17.27 17.31
CA LYS A 91 14.72 17.26 16.20
C LYS A 91 15.07 15.85 15.69
N SER A 92 15.17 14.87 16.59
CA SER A 92 15.45 13.47 16.21
C SER A 92 14.33 12.87 15.36
N ILE A 93 13.07 13.15 15.69
CA ILE A 93 11.89 12.64 14.96
C ILE A 93 11.77 13.33 13.61
N ILE A 94 12.06 14.63 13.53
CA ILE A 94 12.12 15.37 12.26
C ILE A 94 13.15 14.72 11.31
N LYS A 95 14.35 14.37 11.80
CA LYS A 95 15.36 13.69 10.99
C LYS A 95 14.88 12.31 10.52
N GLN A 96 14.27 11.53 11.41
CA GLN A 96 13.72 10.21 11.06
C GLN A 96 12.58 10.31 10.05
N GLY A 97 11.66 11.27 10.22
CA GLY A 97 10.56 11.53 9.28
C GLY A 97 11.06 11.87 7.88
N LYS A 98 12.13 12.67 7.75
CA LYS A 98 12.77 12.94 6.44
C LYS A 98 13.33 11.68 5.80
N VAL A 99 13.96 10.79 6.57
CA VAL A 99 14.48 9.51 6.07
C VAL A 99 13.32 8.61 5.63
N MET A 100 12.28 8.47 6.44
CA MET A 100 11.09 7.69 6.08
C MET A 100 10.44 8.22 4.80
N LEU A 101 10.28 9.55 4.68
CA LEU A 101 9.73 10.17 3.48
C LEU A 101 10.58 9.89 2.24
N PHE A 102 11.91 9.94 2.36
CA PHE A 102 12.81 9.58 1.29
C PHE A 102 12.64 8.11 0.87
N LEU A 103 12.64 7.18 1.83
CA LEU A 103 12.44 5.75 1.56
C LEU A 103 11.07 5.48 0.92
N ALA A 104 10.01 6.07 1.44
CA ALA A 104 8.66 5.96 0.87
C ALA A 104 8.60 6.52 -0.55
N SER A 105 9.28 7.64 -0.82
CA SER A 105 9.34 8.23 -2.16
C SER A 105 10.08 7.32 -3.15
N VAL A 106 11.22 6.74 -2.75
CA VAL A 106 11.95 5.76 -3.55
C VAL A 106 11.08 4.52 -3.82
N GLY A 107 10.35 4.04 -2.81
CA GLY A 107 9.37 2.96 -2.97
C GLY A 107 8.30 3.32 -4.00
N CYS A 108 7.70 4.49 -3.91
CA CYS A 108 6.67 4.96 -4.85
C CYS A 108 7.22 5.08 -6.28
N ILE A 109 8.45 5.56 -6.46
CA ILE A 109 9.13 5.58 -7.76
C ILE A 109 9.30 4.15 -8.29
N GLY A 110 9.71 3.21 -7.43
CA GLY A 110 9.79 1.79 -7.76
C GLY A 110 8.48 1.22 -8.29
N LEU A 111 7.35 1.55 -7.63
CA LEU A 111 6.02 1.14 -8.09
C LEU A 111 5.64 1.79 -9.43
N ILE A 112 5.93 3.09 -9.61
CA ILE A 112 5.66 3.80 -10.88
C ILE A 112 6.44 3.15 -12.03
N VAL A 113 7.73 2.90 -11.85
CA VAL A 113 8.58 2.25 -12.86
C VAL A 113 8.14 0.80 -13.10
N GLY A 114 7.82 0.05 -12.05
CA GLY A 114 7.34 -1.32 -12.18
C GLY A 114 5.99 -1.39 -12.90
N THR A 115 5.12 -0.40 -12.70
CA THR A 115 3.81 -0.32 -13.35
C THR A 115 3.90 0.19 -14.79
N SER A 116 4.83 1.09 -15.10
CA SER A 116 4.93 1.69 -16.44
C SER A 116 5.28 0.67 -17.52
N VAL A 117 6.06 -0.37 -17.15
CA VAL A 117 6.51 -1.44 -18.05
C VAL A 117 5.48 -2.56 -18.29
N ILE A 118 4.30 -2.46 -17.69
CA ILE A 118 3.19 -3.40 -17.90
C ILE A 118 2.69 -3.30 -19.34
N ASP A 119 2.77 -4.35 -20.14
CA ASP A 119 2.27 -4.35 -21.52
C ASP A 119 1.79 -5.74 -21.98
N GLY A 120 0.94 -6.37 -21.17
CA GLY A 120 0.43 -7.72 -21.45
C GLY A 120 1.57 -8.73 -21.64
N GLN A 121 1.57 -9.46 -22.75
CA GLN A 121 2.59 -10.46 -23.06
C GLN A 121 3.99 -9.87 -23.30
N GLN A 122 4.09 -8.57 -23.62
CA GLN A 122 5.37 -7.88 -23.83
C GLN A 122 5.92 -7.23 -22.55
N THR A 123 5.25 -7.45 -21.41
CA THR A 123 5.68 -6.90 -20.12
C THR A 123 7.12 -7.30 -19.79
N LEU A 124 7.94 -6.32 -19.42
CA LEU A 124 9.26 -6.55 -18.84
C LEU A 124 9.11 -7.05 -17.39
N MET A 125 8.71 -8.32 -17.25
CA MET A 125 8.31 -8.91 -15.96
C MET A 125 9.39 -8.77 -14.88
N LYS A 126 10.67 -8.90 -15.26
CA LYS A 126 11.80 -8.70 -14.34
C LYS A 126 11.88 -7.27 -13.78
N VAL A 127 11.53 -6.26 -14.57
CA VAL A 127 11.53 -4.86 -14.14
C VAL A 127 10.30 -4.59 -13.28
N HIS A 128 9.13 -5.10 -13.69
CA HIS A 128 7.90 -5.01 -12.93
C HIS A 128 8.07 -5.58 -11.51
N LEU A 129 8.46 -6.85 -11.39
CA LEU A 129 8.63 -7.54 -10.12
C LEU A 129 9.66 -6.86 -9.21
N LYS A 130 10.77 -6.37 -9.77
CA LYS A 130 11.77 -5.61 -8.98
C LYS A 130 11.21 -4.29 -8.47
N GLY A 131 10.48 -3.55 -9.31
CA GLY A 131 9.87 -2.26 -8.92
C GLY A 131 8.84 -2.43 -7.81
N VAL A 132 7.95 -3.41 -7.96
CA VAL A 132 6.93 -3.76 -6.96
C VAL A 132 7.56 -4.28 -5.66
N ALA A 133 8.59 -5.12 -5.75
CA ALA A 133 9.33 -5.59 -4.57
C ALA A 133 9.99 -4.44 -3.80
N VAL A 134 10.66 -3.52 -4.50
CA VAL A 134 11.25 -2.31 -3.88
C VAL A 134 10.18 -1.50 -3.16
N PHE A 135 9.01 -1.31 -3.78
CA PHE A 135 7.88 -0.62 -3.16
C PHE A 135 7.43 -1.30 -1.86
N PHE A 136 7.10 -2.59 -1.89
CA PHE A 136 6.56 -3.29 -0.72
C PHE A 136 7.58 -3.40 0.43
N VAL A 137 8.86 -3.63 0.12
CA VAL A 137 9.92 -3.70 1.13
C VAL A 137 10.10 -2.35 1.82
N LEU A 138 10.26 -1.27 1.04
CA LEU A 138 10.48 0.07 1.60
C LEU A 138 9.24 0.57 2.36
N MET A 139 8.04 0.29 1.85
CA MET A 139 6.80 0.61 2.56
C MET A 139 6.69 -0.16 3.87
N SER A 140 6.97 -1.46 3.89
CA SER A 140 6.92 -2.28 5.11
C SER A 140 7.90 -1.77 6.18
N ILE A 141 9.13 -1.42 5.78
CA ILE A 141 10.12 -0.80 6.69
C ILE A 141 9.55 0.50 7.27
N CYS A 142 8.98 1.35 6.43
CA CYS A 142 8.39 2.62 6.83
C CYS A 142 7.18 2.43 7.77
N GLN A 143 6.30 1.47 7.50
CA GLN A 143 5.14 1.16 8.34
C GLN A 143 5.55 0.76 9.75
N VAL A 144 6.48 -0.21 9.85
CA VAL A 144 6.99 -0.70 11.14
C VAL A 144 7.70 0.42 11.90
N TRP A 145 8.61 1.13 11.24
CA TRP A 145 9.38 2.20 11.88
C TRP A 145 8.46 3.33 12.36
N TYR A 146 7.50 3.76 11.54
CA TYR A 146 6.51 4.76 11.93
C TYR A 146 5.72 4.32 13.16
N THR A 147 5.14 3.12 13.14
CA THR A 147 4.29 2.63 14.22
C THR A 147 5.06 2.43 15.52
N ILE A 148 6.35 2.06 15.47
CA ILE A 148 7.22 1.99 16.67
C ILE A 148 7.38 3.37 17.32
N ILE A 149 7.61 4.42 16.53
CA ILE A 149 7.74 5.78 17.08
C ILE A 149 6.39 6.25 17.60
N GLU A 150 5.33 6.07 16.83
CA GLU A 150 3.98 6.48 17.22
C GLU A 150 3.55 5.84 18.54
N TYR A 151 3.91 4.58 18.78
CA TYR A 151 3.63 3.88 20.04
C TYR A 151 4.20 4.60 21.27
N LYS A 152 5.39 5.20 21.14
CA LYS A 152 6.02 5.98 22.23
C LYS A 152 5.23 7.25 22.59
N TYR A 153 4.40 7.73 21.66
CA TYR A 153 3.57 8.92 21.82
C TYR A 153 2.07 8.57 21.85
N SER A 154 1.74 7.30 22.16
CA SER A 154 0.36 6.79 22.11
C SER A 154 -0.60 7.50 23.05
N ASP A 155 -0.11 8.10 24.14
CA ASP A 155 -0.94 8.87 25.08
C ASP A 155 -1.63 10.08 24.42
N ARG A 156 -1.02 10.65 23.37
CA ARG A 156 -1.51 11.82 22.63
C ARG A 156 -2.48 11.49 21.51
N LEU A 157 -2.72 10.21 21.27
CA LEU A 157 -3.54 9.71 20.19
C LEU A 157 -4.68 8.85 20.70
N ASN A 158 -5.68 8.69 19.85
CA ASN A 158 -6.70 7.67 20.06
C ASN A 158 -6.11 6.27 19.87
N LYS A 159 -6.43 5.36 20.80
CA LYS A 159 -5.90 3.99 20.80
C LYS A 159 -6.43 3.15 19.63
N VAL A 160 -7.64 3.44 19.14
CA VAL A 160 -8.29 2.65 18.08
C VAL A 160 -7.47 2.64 16.78
N PRO A 161 -7.16 3.79 16.12
CA PRO A 161 -6.32 3.80 14.92
C PRO A 161 -4.97 3.11 15.12
N LEU A 162 -4.36 3.28 16.30
CA LEU A 162 -3.07 2.67 16.63
C LEU A 162 -3.15 1.13 16.70
N ILE A 163 -4.21 0.59 17.30
CA ILE A 163 -4.45 -0.87 17.32
C ILE A 163 -4.67 -1.39 15.90
N LEU A 164 -5.48 -0.68 15.08
CA LEU A 164 -5.75 -1.08 13.70
C LEU A 164 -4.48 -1.08 12.83
N ARG A 165 -3.57 -0.11 13.02
CA ARG A 165 -2.26 -0.11 12.32
C ARG A 165 -1.40 -1.31 12.68
N ARG A 166 -1.35 -1.65 13.96
CA ARG A 166 -0.61 -2.81 14.44
C ARG A 166 -1.19 -4.10 13.91
N PHE A 167 -2.52 -4.18 13.82
CA PHE A 167 -3.20 -5.30 13.17
C PHE A 167 -2.83 -5.39 11.68
N ALA A 168 -2.82 -4.27 10.96
CA ALA A 168 -2.39 -4.24 9.55
C ALA A 168 -0.95 -4.76 9.38
N ILE A 169 -0.01 -4.28 10.20
CA ILE A 169 1.39 -4.74 10.19
C ILE A 169 1.49 -6.22 10.55
N PHE A 170 0.70 -6.68 11.52
CA PHE A 170 0.67 -8.10 11.88
C PHE A 170 0.21 -8.97 10.71
N ILE A 171 -0.83 -8.56 9.97
CA ILE A 171 -1.28 -9.27 8.77
C ILE A 171 -0.17 -9.27 7.70
N THR A 172 0.44 -8.11 7.40
CA THR A 172 1.58 -8.04 6.46
C THR A 172 2.72 -8.98 6.89
N ALA A 173 3.09 -8.99 8.17
CA ALA A 173 4.15 -9.85 8.68
C ALA A 173 3.76 -11.33 8.62
N ALA A 174 2.53 -11.67 9.03
CA ALA A 174 2.05 -13.05 9.02
C ALA A 174 2.08 -13.64 7.61
N PHE A 175 1.56 -12.93 6.60
CA PHE A 175 1.56 -13.41 5.22
C PHE A 175 2.95 -13.40 4.58
N SER A 176 3.80 -12.41 4.88
CA SER A 176 5.20 -12.41 4.40
C SER A 176 6.05 -13.52 5.03
N ILE A 177 5.80 -13.88 6.29
CA ILE A 177 6.48 -15.02 6.94
C ILE A 177 5.92 -16.32 6.34
N TRP A 178 4.60 -16.41 6.22
CA TRP A 178 3.93 -17.57 5.66
C TRP A 178 4.42 -17.86 4.23
N SER A 179 4.64 -16.83 3.41
CA SER A 179 5.15 -16.98 2.05
C SER A 179 6.54 -17.60 1.96
N VAL A 180 7.34 -17.56 3.04
CA VAL A 180 8.68 -18.19 3.08
C VAL A 180 8.59 -19.69 3.35
N PHE A 181 7.60 -20.12 4.14
CA PHE A 181 7.45 -21.51 4.59
C PHE A 181 6.52 -22.34 3.71
N MET A 182 5.75 -21.71 2.82
CA MET A 182 4.88 -22.41 1.89
C MET A 182 5.58 -22.85 0.61
N ASP A 183 5.02 -23.89 0.00
CA ASP A 183 5.29 -24.23 -1.38
C ASP A 183 5.06 -23.01 -2.27
N GLN A 184 6.04 -22.70 -3.10
CA GLN A 184 6.08 -21.54 -3.99
C GLN A 184 5.17 -21.74 -5.21
N THR A 185 3.92 -22.12 -4.97
CA THR A 185 2.88 -22.27 -6.00
C THR A 185 2.33 -20.91 -6.39
N THR A 186 1.79 -20.80 -7.60
CA THR A 186 1.12 -19.58 -8.09
C THR A 186 -0.04 -19.18 -7.17
N VAL A 187 -0.82 -20.16 -6.71
CA VAL A 187 -1.95 -19.95 -5.79
C VAL A 187 -1.52 -19.24 -4.50
N ASN A 188 -0.44 -19.71 -3.85
CA ASN A 188 0.03 -19.13 -2.60
C ASN A 188 0.57 -17.70 -2.80
N HIS A 189 1.28 -17.45 -3.92
CA HIS A 189 1.74 -16.11 -4.27
C HIS A 189 0.57 -15.12 -4.41
N ASN A 190 -0.49 -15.56 -5.10
CA ASN A 190 -1.67 -14.74 -5.32
C ASN A 190 -2.33 -14.35 -4.00
N ILE A 191 -2.53 -15.30 -3.08
CA ILE A 191 -3.10 -15.04 -1.75
C ILE A 191 -2.26 -13.99 -1.00
N VAL A 192 -0.95 -14.18 -0.98
CA VAL A 192 -0.01 -13.28 -0.28
C VAL A 192 -0.06 -11.87 -0.86
N GLU A 193 -0.16 -11.74 -2.18
CA GLU A 193 -0.26 -10.44 -2.85
C GLU A 193 -1.52 -9.67 -2.42
N TRP A 194 -2.69 -10.33 -2.45
CA TRP A 194 -3.96 -9.70 -2.04
C TRP A 194 -3.93 -9.26 -0.58
N TRP A 195 -3.46 -10.11 0.32
CA TRP A 195 -3.34 -9.77 1.73
C TRP A 195 -2.31 -8.65 1.98
N GLY A 196 -1.17 -8.69 1.30
CA GLY A 196 -0.13 -7.66 1.41
C GLY A 196 -0.62 -6.29 0.96
N VAL A 197 -1.29 -6.23 -0.20
CA VAL A 197 -1.83 -4.99 -0.78
C VAL A 197 -2.93 -4.40 0.11
N TYR A 198 -3.91 -5.22 0.51
CA TYR A 198 -5.03 -4.72 1.33
C TYR A 198 -4.60 -4.37 2.76
N ALA A 199 -3.64 -5.08 3.34
CA ALA A 199 -3.06 -4.69 4.63
C ALA A 199 -2.34 -3.34 4.54
N LEU A 200 -1.59 -3.10 3.46
CA LEU A 200 -0.95 -1.81 3.22
C LEU A 200 -1.98 -0.68 3.05
N ILE A 201 -3.00 -0.88 2.21
CA ILE A 201 -4.08 0.09 2.02
C ILE A 201 -4.79 0.37 3.35
N PHE A 202 -5.12 -0.67 4.10
CA PHE A 202 -5.77 -0.56 5.40
C PHE A 202 -4.92 0.24 6.39
N TRP A 203 -3.60 -0.02 6.44
CA TRP A 203 -2.68 0.75 7.28
C TRP A 203 -2.71 2.24 6.94
N PHE A 204 -2.66 2.62 5.65
CA PHE A 204 -2.81 4.02 5.24
C PHE A 204 -4.17 4.59 5.63
N TRP A 205 -5.25 3.83 5.40
CA TRP A 205 -6.61 4.27 5.70
C TRP A 205 -6.80 4.62 7.18
N THR A 206 -6.15 3.93 8.12
CA THR A 206 -6.25 4.26 9.57
C THR A 206 -5.85 5.70 9.91
N PHE A 207 -4.99 6.34 9.11
CA PHE A 207 -4.62 7.75 9.31
C PHE A 207 -5.78 8.71 9.03
N SER A 208 -6.74 8.32 8.19
CA SER A 208 -7.94 9.13 7.92
C SER A 208 -8.86 9.27 9.14
N ILE A 209 -8.85 8.28 10.04
CA ILE A 209 -9.66 8.29 11.26
C ILE A 209 -8.87 8.73 12.51
N THR A 210 -7.61 9.13 12.33
CA THR A 210 -6.75 9.53 13.45
C THR A 210 -7.10 10.93 13.92
N LYS A 211 -7.18 11.08 15.24
CA LYS A 211 -7.39 12.36 15.92
C LYS A 211 -6.35 12.48 17.03
N ILE A 212 -5.76 13.67 17.13
CA ILE A 212 -4.92 14.07 18.25
C ILE A 212 -5.85 14.39 19.43
N LYS A 213 -5.43 14.02 20.64
CA LYS A 213 -6.10 14.38 21.89
C LYS A 213 -5.56 15.72 22.40
#